data_AF-A0A4V3WKD1-F1
#
_entry.id   AF-A0A4V3WKD1-F1
#
_cell.length_a   1.000
_cell.length_b   1.000
_cell.length_c   1.000
_cell.angle_alpha   90.00
_cell.angle_beta   90.00
_cell.angle_gamma   90.00
#
_symmetry.space_group_name_H-M   'P 1'
#
loop_
_entity.id
_entity.type
_entity.pdbx_description
1 polymer ?
#
loop_
_entity_poly.entity_id
_entity_poly.type
_entity_poly.pdbx_seq_one_letter_code
_entity_poly.pdbx_strand_id
1 'polypeptide(L)'
;MLNFTALWPGDGKPGLWMNSISRMGAIYSLLVRDEEIFMERRKRDGLVIGVDRDEEIELVIPPVFENCTRVLGAGEQIVGRDMYWEGVVCDVSKKGMMERAEEMLVKCVENNPFVGEPHVVLGQIYLSKGRFEEAEREAEKGLTLILEWGSPWDKRMSWEGWIAWARVLVMKAKERSWPQTSWGILNLGLVR
;
A
#
# COMPACT_ATOMS: atom_id res chain seq x y z
N MET A 1 -22.59 -22.58 -4.78
CA MET A 1 -23.14 -21.45 -5.57
C MET A 1 -22.25 -20.26 -5.26
N LEU A 2 -21.40 -19.84 -6.21
CA LEU A 2 -20.47 -18.71 -6.02
C LEU A 2 -21.29 -17.41 -5.89
N ASN A 3 -21.14 -16.73 -4.75
CA ASN A 3 -21.87 -15.49 -4.46
C ASN A 3 -21.12 -14.32 -5.12
N PHE A 4 -21.74 -13.61 -6.06
CA PHE A 4 -21.12 -12.51 -6.83
C PHE A 4 -20.81 -11.26 -5.99
N THR A 5 -21.17 -11.29 -4.72
CA THR A 5 -21.03 -10.23 -3.71
C THR A 5 -19.98 -10.57 -2.65
N ALA A 6 -19.41 -11.77 -2.69
CA ALA A 6 -18.36 -12.18 -1.77
C ALA A 6 -17.05 -11.44 -2.09
N LEU A 7 -16.55 -10.65 -1.12
CA LEU A 7 -15.22 -10.06 -1.19
C LEU A 7 -14.16 -11.16 -0.95
N TRP A 8 -13.56 -11.60 -2.05
CA TRP A 8 -12.30 -12.34 -2.08
C TRP A 8 -11.21 -11.49 -1.40
N PRO A 9 -10.27 -12.07 -0.61
CA PRO A 9 -9.83 -13.47 -0.65
C PRO A 9 -9.82 -14.16 0.74
N GLY A 10 -10.98 -14.61 1.24
CA GLY A 10 -11.03 -15.53 2.40
C GLY A 10 -10.62 -14.95 3.77
N ASP A 11 -10.35 -15.86 4.73
CA ASP A 11 -10.11 -15.55 6.15
C ASP A 11 -8.63 -15.24 6.44
N GLY A 12 -8.35 -14.06 7.02
CA GLY A 12 -7.00 -13.70 7.48
C GLY A 12 -6.79 -12.19 7.59
N LYS A 13 -6.72 -11.67 8.81
CA LYS A 13 -6.37 -10.25 9.05
C LYS A 13 -4.91 -10.00 8.64
N PRO A 14 -4.60 -8.90 7.91
CA PRO A 14 -3.22 -8.54 7.58
C PRO A 14 -2.30 -8.41 8.80
N GLY A 15 -1.01 -8.63 8.59
CA GLY A 15 -0.01 -8.61 9.67
C GLY A 15 0.27 -7.22 10.24
N LEU A 16 0.72 -7.17 11.50
CA LEU A 16 1.11 -5.94 12.21
C LEU A 16 2.62 -5.68 12.13
N TRP A 17 3.16 -5.53 10.92
CA TRP A 17 4.62 -5.35 10.73
C TRP A 17 5.06 -3.91 10.41
N MET A 18 4.18 -3.05 9.89
CA MET A 18 4.48 -1.65 9.54
C MET A 18 5.16 -0.83 10.66
N ASN A 19 4.73 -0.93 11.92
CA ASN A 19 5.40 -0.25 13.04
C ASN A 19 6.86 -0.67 13.17
N SER A 20 7.12 -1.98 13.22
CA SER A 20 8.49 -2.52 13.32
C SER A 20 9.35 -2.10 12.14
N ILE A 21 8.84 -2.21 10.90
CA ILE A 21 9.60 -1.83 9.71
C ILE A 21 9.84 -0.31 9.66
N SER A 22 8.89 0.53 10.11
CA SER A 22 9.11 1.99 10.19
C SER A 22 10.24 2.38 11.15
N ARG A 23 10.37 1.65 12.27
CA ARG A 23 11.48 1.81 13.21
C ARG A 23 12.80 1.36 12.60
N MET A 24 12.79 0.24 11.89
CA MET A 24 13.99 -0.23 11.16
C MET A 24 14.41 0.79 10.10
N GLY A 25 13.45 1.38 9.36
CA GLY A 25 13.70 2.47 8.42
C GLY A 25 14.36 3.66 9.10
N ALA A 26 13.82 4.13 10.23
CA ALA A 26 14.41 5.24 10.98
C ALA A 26 15.83 4.94 11.49
N ILE A 27 16.11 3.71 11.92
CA ILE A 27 17.47 3.29 12.29
C ILE A 27 18.37 3.29 11.05
N TYR A 28 17.90 2.74 9.94
CA TYR A 28 18.64 2.70 8.69
C TYR A 28 19.00 4.10 8.19
N SER A 29 18.06 5.06 8.23
CA SER A 29 18.34 6.44 7.81
C SER A 29 19.37 7.14 8.70
N LEU A 30 19.46 6.78 9.99
CA LEU A 30 20.54 7.23 10.87
C LEU A 30 21.88 6.60 10.50
N LEU A 31 21.92 5.30 10.18
CA LEU A 31 23.13 4.62 9.74
C LEU A 31 23.70 5.21 8.45
N VAL A 32 22.84 5.51 7.48
CA VAL A 32 23.24 6.17 6.23
C VAL A 32 23.94 7.50 6.52
N ARG A 33 23.33 8.35 7.36
CA ARG A 33 23.91 9.65 7.73
C ARG A 33 25.22 9.53 8.50
N ASP A 34 25.33 8.56 9.40
CA ASP A 34 26.54 8.35 10.19
C ASP A 34 27.70 7.86 9.31
N GLU A 35 27.41 7.00 8.32
CA GLU A 35 28.39 6.57 7.32
C GLU A 35 28.83 7.74 6.43
N GLU A 36 27.92 8.60 5.97
CA GLU A 36 28.27 9.82 5.23
C GLU A 36 29.24 10.72 6.02
N ILE A 37 28.94 11.00 7.30
CA ILE A 37 29.80 11.78 8.19
C ILE A 37 31.16 11.11 8.37
N PHE A 38 31.19 9.79 8.55
CA PHE A 38 32.42 9.04 8.72
C PHE A 38 33.30 9.10 7.46
N MET A 39 32.71 8.92 6.28
CA MET A 39 33.38 9.02 4.99
C MET A 39 33.98 10.41 4.76
N GLU A 40 33.24 11.47 5.09
CA GLU A 40 33.74 12.85 5.00
C GLU A 40 34.91 13.12 5.94
N ARG A 41 34.82 12.67 7.20
CA ARG A 41 35.92 12.80 8.18
C ARG A 41 37.17 12.08 7.72
N ARG A 42 37.05 10.86 7.20
CA ARG A 42 38.21 10.11 6.68
C ARG A 42 38.86 10.78 5.48
N LYS A 43 38.06 11.30 4.54
CA LYS A 43 38.59 12.08 3.40
C LYS A 43 39.39 13.29 3.86
N ARG A 44 38.96 13.94 4.95
CA ARG A 44 39.66 15.08 5.55
C ARG A 44 40.96 14.69 6.25
N ASP A 45 40.96 13.59 7.02
CA ASP A 45 42.08 13.21 7.89
C ASP A 45 43.15 12.37 7.16
N GLY A 46 42.93 11.99 5.90
CA GLY A 46 43.89 11.23 5.09
C GLY A 46 44.16 9.82 5.63
N LEU A 47 43.29 9.30 6.51
CA LEU A 47 43.42 7.97 7.09
C LEU A 47 43.07 6.89 6.05
N VAL A 48 44.06 6.10 5.63
CA VAL A 48 43.88 4.93 4.76
C VAL A 48 44.24 3.67 5.53
N ILE A 49 43.30 3.05 6.25
CA ILE A 49 43.40 1.65 6.71
C ILE A 49 42.01 0.99 6.80
N GLY A 50 41.91 -0.20 6.20
CA GLY A 50 40.87 -1.22 6.44
C GLY A 50 40.47 -1.96 5.16
N VAL A 51 41.22 -3.00 4.74
CA VAL A 51 40.96 -3.85 3.55
C VAL A 51 39.67 -4.71 3.69
N ASP A 52 38.86 -4.46 4.73
CA ASP A 52 37.80 -5.34 5.23
C ASP A 52 36.48 -4.60 5.50
N ARG A 53 36.30 -3.38 4.95
CA ARG A 53 35.01 -2.66 4.97
C ARG A 53 34.34 -2.71 3.61
N ASP A 54 33.04 -2.98 3.62
CA ASP A 54 32.20 -3.01 2.43
C ASP A 54 31.83 -1.60 1.92
N GLU A 55 32.82 -0.74 1.68
CA GLU A 55 32.62 0.65 1.22
C GLU A 55 32.06 0.74 -0.20
N GLU A 56 32.09 -0.36 -0.93
CA GLU A 56 31.48 -0.49 -2.26
C GLU A 56 29.96 -0.63 -2.20
N ILE A 57 29.38 -0.95 -1.03
CA ILE A 57 27.93 -1.06 -0.87
C ILE A 57 27.32 0.33 -0.90
N GLU A 58 26.57 0.61 -1.97
CA GLU A 58 25.73 1.80 -2.05
C GLU A 58 24.54 1.67 -1.09
N LEU A 59 24.47 2.59 -0.11
CA LEU A 59 23.34 2.68 0.80
C LEU A 59 22.23 3.55 0.18
N VAL A 60 21.13 2.92 -0.20
CA VAL A 60 19.97 3.60 -0.81
C VAL A 60 18.82 3.68 0.19
N ILE A 61 18.35 4.89 0.48
CA ILE A 61 17.16 5.10 1.32
C ILE A 61 15.91 4.69 0.54
N PRO A 62 15.14 3.68 1.01
CA PRO A 62 13.90 3.30 0.35
C PRO A 62 12.85 4.40 0.47
N PRO A 63 11.97 4.57 -0.54
CA PRO A 63 10.96 5.64 -0.55
C PRO A 63 9.82 5.44 0.47
N VAL A 64 9.78 4.31 1.17
CA VAL A 64 8.74 4.01 2.17
C VAL A 64 8.86 4.90 3.42
N PHE A 65 7.74 5.16 4.09
CA PHE A 65 7.69 5.95 5.33
C PHE A 65 8.33 7.33 5.22
N GLU A 66 8.05 8.06 4.14
CA GLU A 66 8.63 9.39 3.87
C GLU A 66 10.16 9.32 3.85
N ASN A 67 10.73 8.44 3.01
CA ASN A 67 12.17 8.16 2.96
C ASN A 67 12.72 7.73 4.32
N CYS A 68 12.03 6.82 5.00
CA CYS A 68 12.43 6.24 6.27
C CYS A 68 12.58 7.26 7.41
N THR A 69 11.83 8.37 7.36
CA THR A 69 11.81 9.41 8.41
C THR A 69 10.58 9.31 9.31
N ARG A 70 9.48 8.71 8.82
CA ARG A 70 8.25 8.53 9.58
C ARG A 70 8.28 7.24 10.39
N VAL A 71 8.08 7.34 11.70
CA VAL A 71 7.84 6.19 12.59
C VAL A 71 6.35 6.11 12.91
N LEU A 72 5.75 4.95 12.69
CA LEU A 72 4.33 4.72 12.93
C LEU A 72 4.09 4.29 14.37
N GLY A 73 2.94 4.63 14.96
CA GLY A 73 2.50 4.11 16.24
C GLY A 73 1.92 2.70 16.13
N ALA A 74 2.21 1.83 17.10
CA ALA A 74 1.63 0.48 17.13
C ALA A 74 0.10 0.51 17.29
N GLY A 75 -0.43 1.47 18.06
CA GLY A 75 -1.88 1.64 18.24
C GLY A 75 -2.59 2.05 16.94
N GLU A 76 -2.08 3.06 16.25
CA GLU A 76 -2.60 3.54 14.96
C GLU A 76 -2.60 2.41 13.92
N GLN A 77 -1.53 1.61 13.89
CA GLN A 77 -1.45 0.46 13.00
C GLN A 77 -2.54 -0.60 13.28
N ILE A 78 -2.79 -0.90 14.56
CA ILE A 78 -3.84 -1.85 14.95
C ILE A 78 -5.20 -1.33 14.51
N VAL A 79 -5.48 -0.07 14.81
CA VAL A 79 -6.74 0.61 14.44
C VAL A 79 -6.92 0.60 12.92
N GLY A 80 -5.90 1.02 12.16
CA GLY A 80 -5.93 1.00 10.71
C GLY A 80 -6.17 -0.39 10.12
N ARG A 81 -5.52 -1.44 10.68
CA ARG A 81 -5.75 -2.82 10.26
C ARG A 81 -7.18 -3.29 10.55
N ASP A 82 -7.70 -2.98 11.72
CA ASP A 82 -9.04 -3.42 12.10
C ASP A 82 -10.12 -2.69 11.29
N MET A 83 -9.92 -1.41 10.97
CA MET A 83 -10.75 -0.64 10.04
C MET A 83 -10.69 -1.22 8.61
N TYR A 84 -9.49 -1.55 8.11
CA TYR A 84 -9.36 -2.24 6.83
C TYR A 84 -10.17 -3.53 6.80
N TRP A 85 -9.98 -4.37 7.83
CA TRP A 85 -10.67 -5.65 7.95
C TRP A 85 -12.20 -5.48 7.96
N GLU A 86 -12.69 -4.51 8.74
CA GLU A 86 -14.12 -4.21 8.79
C GLU A 86 -14.64 -3.74 7.43
N GLY A 87 -13.90 -2.87 6.74
CA GLY A 87 -14.27 -2.37 5.41
C GLY A 87 -14.33 -3.46 4.34
N VAL A 88 -13.34 -4.34 4.28
CA VAL A 88 -13.24 -5.38 3.23
C VAL A 88 -14.10 -6.62 3.49
N VAL A 89 -14.52 -6.86 4.75
CA VAL A 89 -15.43 -7.97 5.08
C VAL A 89 -16.90 -7.55 5.00
N CYS A 90 -17.19 -6.24 4.91
CA CYS A 90 -18.55 -5.77 4.70
C CYS A 90 -19.15 -6.34 3.40
N ASP A 91 -20.35 -6.91 3.51
CA ASP A 91 -21.14 -7.34 2.36
C ASP A 91 -21.77 -6.11 1.69
N VAL A 92 -21.03 -5.52 0.75
CA VAL A 92 -21.39 -4.29 0.02
C VAL A 92 -22.65 -4.41 -0.84
N SER A 93 -23.20 -5.62 -1.02
CA SER A 93 -24.47 -5.83 -1.72
C SER A 93 -25.70 -5.42 -0.91
N LYS A 94 -25.54 -5.32 0.41
CA LYS A 94 -26.60 -4.85 1.30
C LYS A 94 -26.66 -3.33 1.30
N LYS A 95 -27.88 -2.80 1.31
CA LYS A 95 -28.14 -1.35 1.35
C LYS A 95 -27.39 -0.70 2.53
N GLY A 96 -26.64 0.36 2.26
CA GLY A 96 -25.89 1.12 3.27
C GLY A 96 -24.52 0.53 3.63
N MET A 97 -24.18 -0.69 3.18
CA MET A 97 -22.90 -1.30 3.52
C MET A 97 -21.74 -0.77 2.67
N MET A 98 -22.02 -0.28 1.46
CA MET A 98 -20.99 0.38 0.64
C MET A 98 -20.52 1.69 1.28
N GLU A 99 -21.43 2.47 1.88
CA GLU A 99 -21.10 3.69 2.61
C GLU A 99 -20.28 3.37 3.86
N ARG A 100 -20.65 2.34 4.60
CA ARG A 100 -19.88 1.88 5.77
C ARG A 100 -18.49 1.40 5.37
N ALA A 101 -18.37 0.63 4.29
CA ALA A 101 -17.08 0.15 3.79
C ALA A 101 -16.17 1.33 3.41
N GLU A 102 -16.71 2.33 2.72
CA GLU A 102 -16.01 3.58 2.43
C GLU A 102 -15.54 4.27 3.72
N GLU A 103 -16.43 4.48 4.69
CA GLU A 103 -16.07 5.12 5.96
C GLU A 103 -14.94 4.40 6.68
N MET A 104 -14.99 3.07 6.76
CA MET A 104 -13.94 2.27 7.41
C MET A 104 -12.61 2.37 6.66
N LEU A 105 -12.64 2.33 5.33
CA LEU A 105 -11.42 2.42 4.53
C LEU A 105 -10.81 3.83 4.55
N VAL A 106 -11.62 4.89 4.60
CA VAL A 106 -11.13 6.27 4.80
C VAL A 106 -10.39 6.38 6.14
N LYS A 107 -11.01 5.91 7.23
CA LYS A 107 -10.33 5.91 8.54
C LYS A 107 -9.09 5.01 8.55
N CYS A 108 -9.09 3.92 7.78
CA CYS A 108 -7.92 3.06 7.62
C CYS A 108 -6.73 3.84 7.03
N VAL A 109 -6.93 4.54 5.90
CA VAL A 109 -5.83 5.28 5.25
C VAL A 109 -5.36 6.48 6.07
N GLU A 110 -6.23 7.08 6.88
CA GLU A 110 -5.84 8.12 7.83
C GLU A 110 -4.90 7.59 8.94
N ASN A 111 -5.16 6.36 9.43
CA ASN A 111 -4.35 5.74 10.47
C ASN A 111 -3.11 5.00 9.93
N ASN A 112 -3.14 4.57 8.67
CA ASN A 112 -2.05 3.84 8.03
C ASN A 112 -1.90 4.24 6.55
N PRO A 113 -1.35 5.44 6.26
CA PRO A 113 -1.27 5.99 4.90
C PRO A 113 -0.17 5.36 4.03
N PHE A 114 0.56 4.38 4.57
CA PHE A 114 1.71 3.75 3.91
C PHE A 114 1.40 2.36 3.36
N VAL A 115 0.14 1.95 3.34
CA VAL A 115 -0.31 0.66 2.81
C VAL A 115 -1.17 0.90 1.58
N GLY A 116 -0.86 0.26 0.46
CA GLY A 116 -1.53 0.54 -0.80
C GLY A 116 -2.89 -0.12 -0.98
N GLU A 117 -3.12 -1.30 -0.39
CA GLU A 117 -4.34 -2.08 -0.59
C GLU A 117 -5.62 -1.34 -0.16
N PRO A 118 -5.70 -0.66 1.00
CA PRO A 118 -6.86 0.15 1.35
C PRO A 118 -7.17 1.23 0.32
N HIS A 119 -6.16 1.90 -0.24
CA HIS A 119 -6.33 2.89 -1.31
C HIS A 119 -6.87 2.25 -2.60
N VAL A 120 -6.38 1.07 -2.99
CA VAL A 120 -6.91 0.32 -4.14
C VAL A 120 -8.39 -0.01 -3.95
N VAL A 121 -8.78 -0.49 -2.76
CA VAL A 121 -10.19 -0.82 -2.47
C VAL A 121 -11.06 0.45 -2.44
N LEU A 122 -10.58 1.56 -1.88
CA LEU A 122 -11.27 2.86 -1.97
C LEU A 122 -11.48 3.30 -3.42
N GLY A 123 -10.45 3.16 -4.27
CA GLY A 123 -10.54 3.47 -5.68
C GLY A 123 -11.66 2.69 -6.39
N GLN A 124 -11.82 1.41 -6.07
CA GLN A 124 -12.90 0.57 -6.60
C GLN A 124 -14.29 1.02 -6.13
N ILE A 125 -14.42 1.41 -4.85
CA ILE A 125 -15.68 1.96 -4.31
C ILE A 125 -16.02 3.25 -5.05
N TYR A 126 -15.06 4.14 -5.24
CA TYR A 126 -15.26 5.40 -5.96
C TYR A 126 -15.65 5.20 -7.42
N LEU A 127 -15.06 4.23 -8.13
CA LEU A 127 -15.50 3.86 -9.48
C LEU A 127 -16.95 3.39 -9.51
N SER A 128 -17.32 2.57 -8.53
CA SER A 128 -18.69 2.04 -8.40
C SER A 128 -19.71 3.16 -8.13
N LYS A 129 -19.29 4.25 -7.50
CA LYS A 129 -20.09 5.46 -7.24
C LYS A 129 -20.01 6.51 -8.37
N GLY A 130 -19.23 6.27 -9.43
CA GLY A 130 -19.01 7.25 -10.51
C GLY A 130 -18.13 8.44 -10.12
N ARG A 131 -17.43 8.36 -8.99
CA ARG A 131 -16.48 9.38 -8.48
C ARG A 131 -15.10 9.16 -9.11
N PHE A 132 -15.02 9.34 -10.42
CA PHE A 132 -13.86 8.92 -11.22
C PHE A 132 -12.55 9.61 -10.84
N GLU A 133 -12.60 10.90 -10.53
CA GLU A 133 -11.41 11.68 -10.17
C GLU A 133 -10.84 11.23 -8.81
N GLU A 134 -11.70 10.85 -7.88
CA GLU A 134 -11.30 10.35 -6.56
C GLU A 134 -10.77 8.93 -6.68
N ALA A 135 -11.41 8.11 -7.51
CA ALA A 135 -10.95 6.78 -7.82
C ALA A 135 -9.54 6.75 -8.41
N GLU A 136 -9.26 7.66 -9.36
CA GLU A 136 -7.94 7.77 -9.98
C GLU A 136 -6.87 8.07 -8.94
N ARG A 137 -7.09 9.08 -8.09
CA ARG A 137 -6.12 9.47 -7.04
C ARG A 137 -5.83 8.32 -6.08
N GLU A 138 -6.86 7.66 -5.56
CA GLU A 138 -6.70 6.56 -4.62
C GLU A 138 -6.04 5.35 -5.28
N ALA A 139 -6.45 4.98 -6.50
CA ALA A 139 -5.87 3.85 -7.21
C ALA A 139 -4.40 4.08 -7.58
N GLU A 140 -4.02 5.31 -7.99
CA GLU A 140 -2.64 5.67 -8.28
C GLU A 140 -1.77 5.68 -7.01
N LYS A 141 -2.31 6.19 -5.89
CA LYS A 141 -1.62 6.16 -4.60
C LYS A 141 -1.40 4.71 -4.14
N GLY A 142 -2.44 3.88 -4.23
CA GLY A 142 -2.36 2.46 -3.90
C GLY A 142 -1.33 1.72 -4.75
N LEU A 143 -1.37 1.90 -6.07
CA LEU A 143 -0.40 1.32 -7.00
C LEU A 143 1.04 1.72 -6.66
N THR A 144 1.26 3.01 -6.39
CA THR A 144 2.59 3.52 -6.02
C THR A 144 3.11 2.84 -4.75
N LEU A 145 2.31 2.80 -3.69
CA LEU A 145 2.70 2.17 -2.43
C LEU A 145 3.00 0.67 -2.59
N ILE A 146 2.20 -0.07 -3.36
CA ILE A 146 2.43 -1.51 -3.59
C ILE A 146 3.74 -1.74 -4.37
N LEU A 147 4.08 -0.85 -5.31
CA LEU A 147 5.36 -0.90 -6.03
C LEU A 147 6.54 -0.57 -5.11
N GLU A 148 6.43 0.47 -4.28
CA GLU A 148 7.47 0.86 -3.32
C GLU A 148 7.77 -0.25 -2.31
N TRP A 149 6.74 -0.98 -1.87
CA TRP A 149 6.89 -2.10 -0.94
C TRP A 149 7.46 -3.37 -1.58
N GLY A 150 7.14 -3.62 -2.85
CA GLY A 150 7.50 -4.87 -3.53
C GLY A 150 6.89 -6.14 -2.90
N SER A 151 5.93 -5.99 -1.99
CA SER A 151 5.24 -7.09 -1.32
C SER A 151 3.86 -6.61 -0.84
N PRO A 152 2.82 -7.46 -0.88
CA PRO A 152 1.51 -7.06 -0.40
C PRO A 152 1.48 -7.11 1.12
N TRP A 153 0.84 -6.13 1.74
CA TRP A 153 0.41 -6.19 3.13
C TRP A 153 -0.75 -7.16 3.31
N ASP A 154 -1.72 -7.14 2.38
CA ASP A 154 -2.80 -8.12 2.36
C ASP A 154 -2.40 -9.36 1.55
N LYS A 155 -1.98 -10.40 2.29
CA LYS A 155 -1.46 -11.67 1.73
C LYS A 155 -2.51 -12.55 1.07
N ARG A 156 -3.78 -12.17 1.13
CA ARG A 156 -4.87 -12.94 0.55
C ARG A 156 -4.85 -12.89 -0.98
N MET A 157 -4.23 -11.86 -1.58
CA MET A 157 -3.97 -11.73 -3.02
C MET A 157 -2.45 -11.60 -3.25
N SER A 158 -1.95 -12.10 -4.38
CA SER A 158 -0.54 -11.96 -4.73
C SER A 158 -0.16 -10.52 -5.02
N TRP A 159 1.13 -10.21 -4.99
CA TRP A 159 1.64 -8.89 -5.35
C TRP A 159 1.23 -8.49 -6.77
N GLU A 160 1.39 -9.41 -7.72
CA GLU A 160 1.05 -9.21 -9.13
C GLU A 160 -0.46 -8.99 -9.30
N GLY A 161 -1.28 -9.70 -8.52
CA GLY A 161 -2.72 -9.52 -8.50
C GLY A 161 -3.12 -8.11 -8.09
N TRP A 162 -2.53 -7.60 -7.00
CA TRP A 162 -2.77 -6.23 -6.53
C TRP A 162 -2.31 -5.19 -7.55
N ILE A 163 -1.14 -5.37 -8.15
CA ILE A 163 -0.61 -4.49 -9.20
C ILE A 163 -1.54 -4.47 -10.42
N ALA A 164 -1.93 -5.64 -10.92
CA ALA A 164 -2.81 -5.76 -12.07
C ALA A 164 -4.16 -5.11 -11.79
N TRP A 165 -4.74 -5.34 -10.62
CA TRP A 165 -6.01 -4.75 -10.22
C TRP A 165 -5.93 -3.23 -10.12
N ALA A 166 -4.95 -2.69 -9.40
CA ALA A 166 -4.76 -1.25 -9.26
C ALA A 166 -4.60 -0.57 -10.63
N ARG A 167 -3.85 -1.17 -11.57
CA ARG A 167 -3.72 -0.66 -12.94
C ARG A 167 -5.05 -0.63 -13.70
N VAL A 168 -5.88 -1.67 -13.55
CA VAL A 168 -7.23 -1.69 -14.13
C VAL A 168 -8.08 -0.56 -13.57
N LEU A 169 -8.03 -0.32 -12.25
CA LEU A 169 -8.79 0.77 -11.63
C LEU A 169 -8.35 2.14 -12.16
N VAL A 170 -7.03 2.40 -12.22
CA VAL A 170 -6.49 3.64 -12.80
C VAL A 170 -6.94 3.84 -14.24
N MET A 171 -6.83 2.79 -15.07
CA MET A 171 -7.28 2.83 -16.46
C MET A 171 -8.78 3.14 -16.56
N LYS A 172 -9.60 2.48 -15.75
CA LYS A 172 -11.06 2.66 -15.76
C LYS A 172 -11.51 4.01 -15.22
N ALA A 173 -10.79 4.56 -14.24
CA ALA A 173 -11.01 5.92 -13.74
C ALA A 173 -10.73 6.96 -14.83
N LYS A 174 -9.60 6.83 -15.54
CA LYS A 174 -9.23 7.69 -16.67
C LYS A 174 -10.21 7.61 -17.84
N GLU A 175 -10.69 6.40 -18.15
CA GLU A 175 -11.73 6.17 -19.16
C GLU A 175 -13.13 6.64 -18.71
N ARG A 176 -13.30 7.00 -17.43
CA ARG A 176 -14.58 7.31 -16.80
C ARG A 176 -15.62 6.22 -17.04
N SER A 177 -15.18 4.96 -16.98
CA SER A 177 -16.03 3.80 -17.29
C SER A 177 -15.90 2.75 -16.20
N TRP A 178 -17.04 2.22 -15.73
CA TRP A 178 -17.05 1.11 -14.78
C TRP A 178 -18.20 0.15 -15.10
N PRO A 179 -17.95 -1.17 -15.23
CA PRO A 179 -19.00 -2.12 -15.53
C PRO A 179 -20.07 -2.16 -14.43
N GLN A 180 -21.34 -2.24 -14.84
CA GLN A 180 -22.50 -2.33 -13.94
C GLN A 180 -23.01 -3.76 -13.75
N THR A 181 -22.24 -4.76 -14.21
CA THR A 181 -22.60 -6.17 -14.13
C THR A 181 -21.41 -6.99 -13.65
N SER A 182 -21.68 -8.04 -12.88
CA SER A 182 -20.62 -8.95 -12.39
C SER A 182 -19.84 -9.59 -13.55
N TRP A 183 -20.52 -9.90 -14.65
CA TRP A 183 -19.89 -10.38 -15.88
C TRP A 183 -18.92 -9.34 -16.47
N GLY A 184 -19.31 -8.07 -16.48
CA GLY A 184 -18.43 -6.99 -16.94
C GLY A 184 -17.19 -6.84 -16.07
N ILE A 185 -17.32 -7.00 -14.75
CA ILE A 185 -16.19 -6.98 -13.81
C ILE A 185 -15.25 -8.17 -14.02
N LEU A 186 -15.78 -9.38 -14.17
CA LEU A 186 -14.98 -10.60 -14.42
C LEU A 186 -14.17 -10.54 -15.72
N ASN A 187 -14.66 -9.77 -16.70
CA ASN A 187 -13.99 -9.58 -17.97
C ASN A 187 -13.01 -8.39 -17.98
N LEU A 188 -12.87 -7.66 -16.87
CA LEU A 188 -11.83 -6.65 -16.73
C LEU A 188 -10.46 -7.35 -16.76
N GLY A 189 -9.69 -7.13 -17.81
CA GLY A 189 -8.37 -7.73 -18.00
C GLY A 189 -8.32 -8.88 -19.03
N LEU A 190 -9.45 -9.26 -19.62
CA LEU A 190 -9.42 -10.13 -20.81
C LEU A 190 -8.92 -9.32 -22.02
N VAL A 191 -7.76 -9.71 -22.55
CA VAL A 191 -7.29 -9.24 -23.86
C VAL A 191 -8.19 -9.88 -24.92
N ARG A 192 -8.77 -9.05 -25.80
CA ARG A 192 -9.55 -9.52 -26.94
C ARG A 192 -8.66 -9.98 -28.08
#